data_AF-A0A946ETA0-F1
#
_entry.id   AF-A0A946ETA0-F1
#
_cell.length_a   1.000
_cell.length_b   1.000
_cell.length_c   1.000
_cell.angle_alpha   90.00
_cell.angle_beta   90.00
_cell.angle_gamma   90.00
#
_symmetry.space_group_name_H-M   'P 1'
#
loop_
_entity.id
_entity.type
_entity.pdbx_description
1 polymer ?
#
loop_
_entity_poly.entity_id
_entity_poly.type
_entity_poly.pdbx_seq_one_letter_code
_entity_poly.pdbx_strand_id
1 'polypeptide(L)'
;MATSTLDNDGDPQTSQLAWHFVDELLKDGSDIPADGEALVFDDPVSICASGLHASERIIDALKYAPGNTICRVECGDVVGRQDDKLVCRSRTIVWRVDAEDLLRDFARKVALDVADLWDIPDVVRKFLETGDDNFRVAARSAARQISRAHAADEEVQAAAAGEAARAAAARTHAARATGLAAAWAAAKAAGGGDTWETYNTLLETMVEEARQSDDGDELDDWADLEDEFAL
;
A
#
# COMPACT_ATOMS: atom_id res chain seq x y z
N MET A 1 2.76 4.15 60.65
CA MET A 1 3.76 4.26 59.56
C MET A 1 3.90 2.91 58.90
N ALA A 2 3.40 2.80 57.68
CA ALA A 2 3.82 1.87 56.62
C ALA A 2 2.87 2.13 55.45
N THR A 3 3.24 3.08 54.60
CA THR A 3 2.67 3.27 53.26
C THR A 3 3.10 2.08 52.43
N SER A 4 2.15 1.21 52.07
CA SER A 4 2.36 0.16 51.07
C SER A 4 2.41 0.82 49.70
N THR A 5 3.58 0.71 49.07
CA THR A 5 3.85 1.06 47.68
C THR A 5 2.80 0.44 46.78
N LEU A 6 2.19 1.25 45.90
CA LEU A 6 1.42 0.74 44.78
C LEU A 6 2.42 0.20 43.77
N ASP A 7 2.36 -1.11 43.54
CA ASP A 7 3.07 -1.79 42.48
C ASP A 7 2.61 -1.18 41.15
N ASN A 8 3.48 -0.38 40.55
CA ASN A 8 3.37 0.05 39.17
C ASN A 8 3.91 -1.09 38.30
N ASP A 9 3.16 -2.20 38.26
CA ASP A 9 3.38 -3.26 37.29
C ASP A 9 2.95 -2.72 35.93
N GLY A 10 3.86 -1.97 35.31
CA GLY A 10 3.78 -1.60 33.91
C GLY A 10 3.76 -2.89 33.09
N ASP A 11 2.57 -3.29 32.68
CA ASP A 11 2.37 -4.24 31.59
C ASP A 11 3.35 -3.85 30.47
N PRO A 12 4.18 -4.78 29.95
CA PRO A 12 5.14 -4.45 28.91
C PRO A 12 4.39 -3.70 27.82
N GLN A 13 4.84 -2.47 27.57
CA GLN A 13 4.23 -1.55 26.62
C GLN A 13 4.11 -2.30 25.30
N THR A 14 2.92 -2.81 25.01
CA THR A 14 2.72 -3.76 23.91
C THR A 14 2.78 -2.94 22.63
N SER A 15 3.95 -2.94 22.02
CA SER A 15 4.14 -2.36 20.72
C SER A 15 3.62 -3.33 19.66
N GLN A 16 2.99 -2.80 18.62
CA GLN A 16 2.47 -3.59 17.52
C GLN A 16 3.01 -3.07 16.19
N LEU A 17 3.46 -4.00 15.36
CA LEU A 17 3.78 -3.70 13.98
C LEU A 17 2.51 -3.48 13.16
N ALA A 18 2.52 -2.42 12.38
CA ALA A 18 1.44 -2.01 11.50
C ALA A 18 2.00 -1.33 10.24
N TRP A 19 1.11 -0.93 9.34
CA TRP A 19 1.42 -0.20 8.12
C TRP A 19 0.89 1.23 8.18
N HIS A 20 1.69 2.15 7.65
CA HIS A 20 1.30 3.53 7.41
C HIS A 20 1.82 3.98 6.04
N PHE A 21 1.29 5.08 5.54
CA PHE A 21 1.77 5.72 4.32
C PHE A 21 2.07 7.17 4.65
N VAL A 22 3.14 7.72 4.08
CA VAL A 22 3.51 9.12 4.23
C VAL A 22 3.61 9.79 2.86
N ASP A 23 3.51 11.10 2.87
CA ASP A 23 3.84 11.98 1.74
C ASP A 23 5.11 12.78 2.10
N GLU A 24 5.34 13.93 1.47
CA GLU A 24 6.44 14.82 1.82
C GLU A 24 6.40 15.33 3.28
N LEU A 25 5.21 15.53 3.84
CA LEU A 25 4.98 16.08 5.19
C LEU A 25 3.91 15.31 5.95
N LEU A 26 3.92 15.41 7.29
CA LEU A 26 2.83 14.99 8.14
C LEU A 26 1.58 15.86 7.87
N LYS A 27 0.41 15.37 8.29
CA LYS A 27 -0.87 16.06 8.03
C LYS A 27 -0.96 17.46 8.65
N ASP A 28 -0.22 17.70 9.73
CA ASP A 28 -0.10 19.01 10.38
C ASP A 28 0.95 19.93 9.75
N GLY A 29 1.64 19.46 8.69
CA GLY A 29 2.68 20.19 7.96
C GLY A 29 4.08 20.07 8.54
N SER A 30 4.28 19.27 9.60
CA SER A 30 5.62 18.99 10.14
C SER A 30 6.35 17.91 9.31
N ASP A 31 7.67 17.84 9.47
CA ASP A 31 8.50 16.87 8.75
C ASP A 31 8.20 15.43 9.18
N ILE A 32 8.37 14.48 8.25
CA ILE A 32 8.33 13.05 8.58
C ILE A 32 9.57 12.68 9.41
N PRO A 33 9.45 12.06 10.59
CA PRO A 33 10.59 11.62 11.38
C PRO A 33 11.51 10.65 10.63
N ALA A 34 12.79 10.58 11.02
CA ALA A 34 13.71 9.58 10.49
C ALA A 34 13.31 8.15 10.92
N ASP A 35 13.83 7.15 10.23
CA ASP A 35 13.63 5.76 10.64
C ASP A 35 14.27 5.53 12.02
N GLY A 36 13.55 4.85 12.91
CA GLY A 36 13.92 4.65 14.31
C GLY A 36 13.54 5.78 15.27
N GLU A 37 13.12 6.95 14.77
CA GLU A 37 12.66 8.06 15.62
C GLU A 37 11.16 7.95 15.94
N ALA A 38 10.83 8.04 17.23
CA ALA A 38 9.46 7.96 17.70
C ALA A 38 8.72 9.28 17.52
N LEU A 39 7.60 9.25 16.80
CA LEU A 39 6.60 10.32 16.82
C LEU A 39 5.66 10.11 18.00
N VAL A 40 5.45 11.13 18.82
CA VAL A 40 4.57 11.07 20.00
C VAL A 40 3.45 12.09 19.86
N PHE A 41 2.22 11.68 20.22
CA PHE A 41 1.04 12.52 20.25
C PHE A 41 0.53 12.67 21.69
N ASP A 42 0.72 13.86 22.24
CA ASP A 42 0.46 14.15 23.66
C ASP A 42 -1.00 14.54 23.97
N ASP A 43 -1.76 14.92 22.95
CA ASP A 43 -3.15 15.31 23.10
C ASP A 43 -4.09 14.10 23.31
N PRO A 44 -5.36 14.33 23.71
CA PRO A 44 -6.35 13.26 23.80
C PRO A 44 -6.51 12.52 22.47
N VAL A 45 -6.26 11.21 22.50
CA VAL A 45 -6.40 10.33 21.33
C VAL A 45 -7.85 9.89 21.19
N SER A 46 -8.37 9.98 19.96
CA SER A 46 -9.73 9.55 19.61
C SER A 46 -9.72 8.95 18.22
N ILE A 47 -10.20 7.71 18.10
CA ILE A 47 -10.26 7.02 16.82
C ILE A 47 -10.99 7.85 15.76
N CYS A 48 -10.47 7.85 14.54
CA CYS A 48 -10.90 8.70 13.41
C CYS A 48 -10.66 10.22 13.55
N ALA A 49 -10.37 10.76 14.73
CA ALA A 49 -10.29 12.20 14.94
C ALA A 49 -8.89 12.71 15.26
N SER A 50 -8.21 12.11 16.24
CA SER A 50 -6.92 12.58 16.77
C SER A 50 -6.03 11.41 17.19
N GLY A 51 -4.72 11.60 17.12
CA GLY A 51 -3.72 10.57 17.37
C GLY A 51 -3.07 10.05 16.09
N LEU A 52 -2.20 9.04 16.24
CA LEU A 52 -1.41 8.49 15.15
C LEU A 52 -2.09 7.24 14.61
N HIS A 53 -2.69 7.34 13.42
CA HIS A 53 -3.39 6.22 12.77
C HIS A 53 -2.45 5.33 11.97
N ALA A 54 -2.72 4.04 12.01
CA ALA A 54 -2.08 3.00 11.19
C ALA A 54 -3.10 1.88 10.93
N SER A 55 -2.73 0.89 10.11
CA SER A 55 -3.55 -0.30 9.89
C SER A 55 -2.71 -1.55 10.00
N GLU A 56 -3.29 -2.64 10.53
CA GLU A 56 -2.58 -3.91 10.65
C GLU A 56 -2.26 -4.52 9.29
N ARG A 57 -3.20 -4.39 8.35
CA ARG A 57 -3.09 -4.83 6.97
C ARG A 57 -2.70 -3.69 6.05
N ILE A 58 -1.78 -3.94 5.13
CA ILE A 58 -1.27 -2.92 4.21
C ILE A 58 -2.34 -2.40 3.26
N ILE A 59 -3.28 -3.27 2.83
CA ILE A 59 -4.39 -2.87 1.96
C ILE A 59 -5.36 -1.92 2.66
N ASP A 60 -5.49 -2.04 3.99
CA ASP A 60 -6.31 -1.16 4.79
C ASP A 60 -5.62 0.20 4.98
N ALA A 61 -4.31 0.21 5.21
CA ALA A 61 -3.51 1.44 5.27
C ALA A 61 -3.58 2.22 3.95
N LEU A 62 -3.56 1.51 2.80
CA LEU A 62 -3.66 2.11 1.47
C LEU A 62 -4.95 2.95 1.29
N LYS A 63 -6.06 2.56 1.94
CA LYS A 63 -7.33 3.34 1.91
C LYS A 63 -7.18 4.74 2.48
N TYR A 64 -6.26 4.91 3.41
CA TYR A 64 -6.03 6.15 4.16
C TYR A 64 -4.73 6.85 3.78
N ALA A 65 -4.03 6.34 2.76
CA ALA A 65 -2.70 6.79 2.41
C ALA A 65 -2.68 8.28 2.00
N PRO A 66 -1.86 9.13 2.66
CA PRO A 66 -1.64 10.51 2.24
C PRO A 66 -0.76 10.59 0.98
N GLY A 67 0.32 9.80 0.91
CA GLY A 67 1.28 9.73 -0.21
C GLY A 67 1.63 8.29 -0.60
N ASN A 68 2.66 8.12 -1.44
CA ASN A 68 3.04 6.83 -2.03
C ASN A 68 4.10 6.08 -1.20
N THR A 69 4.75 6.72 -0.22
CA THR A 69 5.78 6.08 0.59
C THR A 69 5.14 5.16 1.62
N ILE A 70 5.50 3.89 1.60
CA ILE A 70 4.98 2.86 2.52
C ILE A 70 5.93 2.76 3.70
N CYS A 71 5.39 2.83 4.91
CA CYS A 71 6.14 2.69 6.15
C CYS A 71 5.66 1.47 6.92
N ARG A 72 6.61 0.59 7.29
CA ARG A 72 6.37 -0.34 8.39
C ARG A 72 6.62 0.40 9.69
N VAL A 73 5.64 0.36 10.57
CA VAL A 73 5.66 1.15 11.80
C VAL A 73 5.47 0.28 13.02
N GLU A 74 6.11 0.67 14.12
CA GLU A 74 5.85 0.16 15.45
C GLU A 74 4.95 1.16 16.18
N CYS A 75 3.75 0.73 16.56
CA CYS A 75 2.75 1.52 17.26
C CYS A 75 2.76 1.19 18.75
N GLY A 76 3.10 2.17 19.59
CA GLY A 76 3.07 2.07 21.04
C GLY A 76 1.84 2.73 21.66
N ASP A 77 1.35 2.15 22.76
CA ASP A 77 0.13 2.60 23.45
C ASP A 77 -1.07 2.74 22.47
N VAL A 78 -1.53 1.59 21.96
CA VAL A 78 -2.69 1.53 21.07
C VAL A 78 -3.97 1.78 21.88
N VAL A 79 -4.58 2.94 21.66
CA VAL A 79 -5.74 3.42 22.44
C VAL A 79 -7.07 2.92 21.87
N GLY A 80 -7.12 2.61 20.57
CA GLY A 80 -8.36 2.16 19.93
C GLY A 80 -8.13 1.41 18.62
N ARG A 81 -9.08 0.53 18.29
CA ARG A 81 -9.10 -0.28 17.07
C ARG A 81 -10.48 -0.29 16.42
N GLN A 82 -10.46 -0.39 15.11
CA GLN A 82 -11.57 -0.72 14.22
C GLN A 82 -11.08 -1.77 13.22
N ASP A 83 -12.00 -2.32 12.43
CA ASP A 83 -11.72 -3.43 11.51
C ASP A 83 -10.57 -3.15 10.52
N ASP A 84 -10.35 -1.89 10.15
CA ASP A 84 -9.37 -1.49 9.14
C ASP A 84 -8.31 -0.51 9.63
N LYS A 85 -8.31 -0.15 10.91
CA LYS A 85 -7.35 0.82 11.47
C LYS A 85 -7.25 0.78 12.97
N LEU A 86 -6.12 1.25 13.46
CA LEU A 86 -5.86 1.51 14.87
C LEU A 86 -5.41 2.96 15.06
N VAL A 87 -5.44 3.42 16.31
CA VAL A 87 -4.88 4.70 16.71
C VAL A 87 -4.00 4.52 17.95
N CYS A 88 -2.83 5.12 17.94
CA CYS A 88 -1.81 4.99 18.97
C CYS A 88 -1.27 6.35 19.42
N ARG A 89 -0.60 6.38 20.58
CA ARG A 89 0.08 7.59 21.08
C ARG A 89 1.48 7.77 20.54
N SER A 90 2.21 6.68 20.34
CA SER A 90 3.53 6.73 19.75
C SER A 90 3.61 5.85 18.52
N ARG A 91 4.35 6.33 17.52
CA ARG A 91 4.58 5.57 16.29
C ARG A 91 6.01 5.82 15.81
N THR A 92 6.76 4.75 15.66
CA THR A 92 8.13 4.77 15.12
C THR A 92 8.11 4.15 13.73
N ILE A 93 8.72 4.81 12.74
CA ILE A 93 8.94 4.19 11.44
C ILE A 93 10.13 3.23 11.58
N VAL A 94 9.91 1.95 11.32
CA VAL A 94 10.96 0.92 11.38
C VAL A 94 11.78 0.95 10.10
N TRP A 95 11.09 1.12 8.97
CA TRP A 95 11.67 1.25 7.63
C TRP A 95 10.61 1.76 6.66
N ARG A 96 11.04 2.27 5.50
CA ARG A 96 10.16 2.79 4.45
C ARG A 96 10.60 2.38 3.05
N VAL A 97 9.66 2.35 2.11
CA VAL A 97 9.89 2.12 0.67
C VAL A 97 9.16 3.21 -0.12
N ASP A 98 9.84 3.81 -1.10
CA ASP A 98 9.16 4.62 -2.13
C ASP A 98 8.42 3.68 -3.09
N ALA A 99 7.09 3.63 -2.95
CA ALA A 99 6.28 2.64 -3.63
C ALA A 99 5.53 3.22 -4.84
N GLU A 100 5.93 4.35 -5.43
CA GLU A 100 5.21 4.90 -6.59
C GLU A 100 5.08 3.87 -7.73
N ASP A 101 6.21 3.33 -8.22
CA ASP A 101 6.19 2.36 -9.32
C ASP A 101 5.63 1.01 -8.88
N LEU A 102 5.90 0.59 -7.63
CA LEU A 102 5.36 -0.62 -7.03
C LEU A 102 3.82 -0.59 -7.01
N LEU A 103 3.21 0.53 -6.61
CA LEU A 103 1.74 0.68 -6.57
C LEU A 103 1.12 0.70 -7.97
N ARG A 104 1.86 1.18 -8.99
CA ARG A 104 1.44 1.07 -10.40
C ARG A 104 1.50 -0.38 -10.88
N ASP A 105 2.55 -1.11 -10.52
CA ASP A 105 2.66 -2.54 -10.86
C ASP A 105 1.59 -3.37 -10.14
N PHE A 106 1.36 -3.10 -8.85
CA PHE A 106 0.29 -3.69 -8.07
C PHE A 106 -1.06 -3.50 -8.75
N ALA A 107 -1.38 -2.28 -9.20
CA ALA A 107 -2.61 -1.99 -9.92
C ALA A 107 -2.75 -2.85 -11.20
N ARG A 108 -1.65 -3.06 -11.94
CA ARG A 108 -1.66 -3.91 -13.14
C ARG A 108 -1.87 -5.38 -12.80
N LYS A 109 -1.17 -5.92 -11.80
CA LYS A 109 -1.33 -7.31 -11.35
C LYS A 109 -2.75 -7.59 -10.88
N VAL A 110 -3.33 -6.67 -10.12
CA VAL A 110 -4.74 -6.73 -9.69
C VAL A 110 -5.70 -6.71 -10.87
N ALA A 111 -5.45 -5.89 -11.90
CA ALA A 111 -6.30 -5.89 -13.10
C ALA A 111 -6.14 -7.16 -13.94
N LEU A 112 -4.96 -7.80 -13.93
CA LEU A 112 -4.71 -9.08 -14.60
C LEU A 112 -5.42 -10.25 -13.91
N ASP A 113 -5.54 -10.22 -12.58
CA ASP A 113 -6.24 -11.23 -11.78
C ASP A 113 -7.71 -11.46 -12.23
N VAL A 114 -8.33 -10.41 -12.78
CA VAL A 114 -9.71 -10.44 -13.28
C VAL A 114 -9.81 -10.35 -14.81
N ALA A 115 -8.70 -10.53 -15.53
CA ALA A 115 -8.66 -10.38 -16.99
C ALA A 115 -9.55 -11.39 -17.72
N ASP A 116 -9.77 -12.57 -17.15
CA ASP A 116 -10.58 -13.64 -17.77
C ASP A 116 -12.09 -13.43 -17.60
N LEU A 117 -12.52 -12.38 -16.88
CA LEU A 117 -13.93 -12.05 -16.68
C LEU A 117 -14.54 -11.18 -17.79
N TRP A 118 -13.76 -10.84 -18.81
CA TRP A 118 -14.19 -9.98 -19.92
C TRP A 118 -13.34 -10.19 -21.17
N ASP A 119 -13.85 -9.77 -22.32
CA ASP A 119 -13.12 -9.79 -23.59
C ASP A 119 -12.09 -8.64 -23.62
N ILE A 120 -10.97 -8.86 -22.93
CA ILE A 120 -9.90 -7.87 -22.80
C ILE A 120 -9.28 -7.50 -24.16
N PRO A 121 -9.25 -6.20 -24.55
CA PRO A 121 -8.59 -5.78 -25.77
C PRO A 121 -7.06 -6.00 -25.72
N ASP A 122 -6.46 -6.40 -26.84
CA ASP A 122 -5.01 -6.68 -26.94
C ASP A 122 -4.13 -5.55 -26.40
N VAL A 123 -4.50 -4.30 -26.71
CA VAL A 123 -3.76 -3.12 -26.24
C VAL A 123 -3.83 -2.96 -24.72
N VAL A 124 -4.94 -3.37 -24.10
CA VAL A 124 -5.12 -3.36 -22.64
C VAL A 124 -4.26 -4.45 -22.03
N ARG A 125 -4.36 -5.69 -22.54
CA ARG A 125 -3.56 -6.83 -22.08
C ARG A 125 -2.07 -6.51 -22.14
N LYS A 126 -1.59 -5.99 -23.28
CA LYS A 126 -0.19 -5.62 -23.47
C LYS A 126 0.28 -4.57 -22.47
N PHE A 127 -0.51 -3.53 -22.20
CA PHE A 127 -0.17 -2.54 -21.17
C PHE A 127 -0.11 -3.17 -19.77
N LEU A 128 -1.08 -4.01 -19.40
CA LEU A 128 -1.11 -4.64 -18.08
C LEU A 128 0.07 -5.59 -17.86
N GLU A 129 0.45 -6.38 -18.86
CA GLU A 129 1.56 -7.34 -18.77
C GLU A 129 2.94 -6.67 -18.77
N THR A 130 3.11 -5.57 -19.49
CA THR A 130 4.43 -4.95 -19.70
C THR A 130 4.67 -3.68 -18.90
N GLY A 131 3.60 -2.98 -18.52
CA GLY A 131 3.71 -1.63 -17.97
C GLY A 131 4.14 -0.55 -18.95
N ASP A 132 4.28 -0.84 -20.25
CA ASP A 132 4.81 0.10 -21.23
C ASP A 132 3.87 1.30 -21.43
N ASP A 133 4.36 2.50 -21.04
CA ASP A 133 3.60 3.76 -21.07
C ASP A 133 3.14 4.14 -22.48
N ASN A 134 3.77 3.60 -23.53
CA ASN A 134 3.35 3.81 -24.92
C ASN A 134 1.94 3.27 -25.19
N PHE A 135 1.52 2.21 -24.50
CA PHE A 135 0.18 1.64 -24.64
C PHE A 135 -0.84 2.24 -23.66
N ARG A 136 -0.39 2.89 -22.58
CA ARG A 136 -1.24 3.28 -21.45
C ARG A 136 -2.47 4.08 -21.86
N VAL A 137 -2.31 5.11 -22.71
CA VAL A 137 -3.44 5.97 -23.12
C VAL A 137 -4.46 5.18 -23.95
N ALA A 138 -3.97 4.39 -24.90
CA ALA A 138 -4.81 3.55 -25.75
C ALA A 138 -5.53 2.47 -24.92
N ALA A 139 -4.81 1.80 -24.01
CA ALA A 139 -5.35 0.84 -23.06
C ALA A 139 -6.46 1.46 -22.20
N ARG A 140 -6.20 2.62 -21.58
CA ARG A 140 -7.20 3.31 -20.75
C ARG A 140 -8.48 3.66 -21.53
N SER A 141 -8.32 4.08 -22.79
CA SER A 141 -9.45 4.43 -23.66
C SER A 141 -10.25 3.18 -24.05
N ALA A 142 -9.57 2.12 -24.47
CA ALA A 142 -10.19 0.85 -24.86
C ALA A 142 -10.93 0.20 -23.68
N ALA A 143 -10.28 0.10 -22.52
CA ALA A 143 -10.89 -0.43 -21.30
C ALA A 143 -12.14 0.36 -20.89
N ARG A 144 -12.11 1.71 -20.97
CA ARG A 144 -13.29 2.56 -20.72
C ARG A 144 -14.44 2.26 -21.67
N GLN A 145 -14.14 2.11 -22.97
CA GLN A 145 -15.18 1.89 -23.98
C GLN A 145 -15.87 0.55 -23.77
N ILE A 146 -15.09 -0.52 -23.63
CA ILE A 146 -15.60 -1.88 -23.45
C ILE A 146 -16.30 -2.04 -22.10
N SER A 147 -15.72 -1.52 -21.01
CA SER A 147 -16.38 -1.52 -19.68
C SER A 147 -17.77 -0.85 -19.72
N ARG A 148 -17.92 0.25 -20.48
CA ARG A 148 -19.22 0.92 -20.65
C ARG A 148 -20.20 0.12 -21.50
N ALA A 149 -19.73 -0.64 -22.49
CA ALA A 149 -20.57 -1.52 -23.27
C ALA A 149 -21.12 -2.65 -22.38
N HIS A 150 -20.25 -3.37 -21.66
CA HIS A 150 -20.67 -4.38 -20.68
C HIS A 150 -21.63 -3.82 -19.63
N ALA A 151 -21.40 -2.59 -19.15
CA ALA A 151 -22.32 -1.96 -18.20
C ALA A 151 -23.71 -1.67 -18.80
N ALA A 152 -23.78 -1.32 -20.09
CA ALA A 152 -25.04 -1.11 -20.80
C ALA A 152 -25.79 -2.42 -21.07
N ASP A 153 -25.03 -3.51 -21.25
CA ASP A 153 -25.54 -4.88 -21.43
C ASP A 153 -25.78 -5.60 -20.08
N GLU A 154 -25.69 -4.89 -18.96
CA GLU A 154 -25.88 -5.41 -17.59
C GLU A 154 -24.89 -6.52 -17.16
N GLU A 155 -23.75 -6.65 -17.86
CA GLU A 155 -22.67 -7.57 -17.53
C GLU A 155 -21.76 -7.00 -16.43
N VAL A 156 -22.25 -7.00 -15.19
CA VAL A 156 -21.64 -6.31 -14.04
C VAL A 156 -20.19 -6.75 -13.77
N GLN A 157 -19.88 -8.05 -13.87
CA GLN A 157 -18.53 -8.56 -13.61
C GLN A 157 -17.53 -8.10 -14.68
N ALA A 158 -17.91 -8.22 -15.96
CA ALA A 158 -17.07 -7.78 -17.07
C ALA A 158 -16.86 -6.26 -17.06
N ALA A 159 -17.91 -5.50 -16.76
CA ALA A 159 -17.82 -4.05 -16.62
C ALA A 159 -16.83 -3.63 -15.50
N ALA A 160 -16.87 -4.34 -14.36
CA ALA A 160 -15.98 -4.09 -13.24
C ALA A 160 -14.52 -4.48 -13.54
N ALA A 161 -14.29 -5.61 -14.22
CA ALA A 161 -12.95 -6.02 -14.66
C ALA A 161 -12.34 -4.99 -15.63
N GLY A 162 -13.14 -4.48 -16.57
CA GLY A 162 -12.71 -3.38 -17.45
C GLY A 162 -12.41 -2.08 -16.70
N GLU A 163 -13.13 -1.76 -15.62
CA GLU A 163 -12.81 -0.60 -14.79
C GLU A 163 -11.51 -0.80 -13.99
N ALA A 164 -11.20 -2.03 -13.55
CA ALA A 164 -9.92 -2.34 -12.90
C ALA A 164 -8.74 -2.06 -13.85
N ALA A 165 -8.83 -2.54 -15.10
CA ALA A 165 -7.82 -2.27 -16.13
C ALA A 165 -7.72 -0.76 -16.46
N ARG A 166 -8.85 -0.06 -16.50
CA ARG A 166 -8.89 1.39 -16.72
C ARG A 166 -8.24 2.16 -15.57
N ALA A 167 -8.44 1.73 -14.32
CA ALA A 167 -7.85 2.32 -13.13
C ALA A 167 -6.33 2.11 -13.12
N ALA A 168 -5.85 0.91 -13.45
CA ALA A 168 -4.43 0.61 -13.61
C ALA A 168 -3.74 1.49 -14.68
N ALA A 169 -4.46 1.86 -15.74
CA ALA A 169 -3.94 2.73 -16.81
C ALA A 169 -4.10 4.25 -16.53
N ALA A 170 -4.60 4.64 -15.36
CA ALA A 170 -4.76 6.05 -15.01
C ALA A 170 -3.39 6.70 -14.69
N ARG A 171 -3.16 7.91 -15.21
CA ARG A 171 -1.99 8.73 -14.86
C ARG A 171 -2.37 9.77 -13.82
N THR A 172 -2.72 9.31 -12.62
CA THR A 172 -2.82 10.20 -11.46
C THR A 172 -1.43 10.39 -10.86
N HIS A 173 -1.15 11.56 -10.29
CA HIS A 173 0.07 11.78 -9.50
C HIS A 173 0.09 10.93 -8.24
N ALA A 174 -1.08 10.54 -7.72
CA ALA A 174 -1.19 9.57 -6.63
C ALA A 174 -1.26 8.14 -7.20
N ALA A 175 -0.14 7.41 -7.23
CA ALA A 175 -0.11 5.98 -7.58
C ALA A 175 -0.91 5.13 -6.58
N ARG A 176 -0.96 5.54 -5.31
CA ARG A 176 -1.88 4.94 -4.32
C ARG A 176 -3.34 4.90 -4.79
N ALA A 177 -3.80 5.92 -5.50
CA ALA A 177 -5.16 5.99 -5.98
C ALA A 177 -5.41 5.00 -7.13
N THR A 178 -4.40 4.72 -7.96
CA THR A 178 -4.52 3.72 -9.03
C THR A 178 -4.57 2.32 -8.46
N GLY A 179 -3.69 1.99 -7.50
CA GLY A 179 -3.67 0.70 -6.82
C GLY A 179 -5.00 0.39 -6.11
N LEU A 180 -5.47 1.33 -5.28
CA LEU A 180 -6.72 1.15 -4.54
C LEU A 180 -7.95 1.03 -5.46
N ALA A 181 -8.04 1.89 -6.49
CA ALA A 181 -9.17 1.86 -7.41
C ALA A 181 -9.21 0.58 -8.25
N ALA A 182 -8.05 0.11 -8.73
CA ALA A 182 -7.96 -1.16 -9.43
C ALA A 182 -8.42 -2.32 -8.53
N ALA A 183 -7.96 -2.32 -7.28
CA ALA A 183 -8.29 -3.36 -6.30
C ALA A 183 -9.78 -3.37 -5.95
N TRP A 184 -10.42 -2.21 -5.71
CA TRP A 184 -11.88 -2.15 -5.51
C TRP A 184 -12.67 -2.64 -6.72
N ALA A 185 -12.26 -2.26 -7.93
CA ALA A 185 -12.95 -2.69 -9.15
C ALA A 185 -12.79 -4.19 -9.40
N ALA A 186 -11.59 -4.74 -9.19
CA ALA A 186 -11.32 -6.16 -9.33
C ALA A 186 -12.06 -7.00 -8.28
N ALA A 187 -12.06 -6.57 -7.00
CA ALA A 187 -12.83 -7.22 -5.94
C ALA A 187 -14.34 -7.26 -6.25
N LYS A 188 -14.86 -6.18 -6.85
CA LYS A 188 -16.24 -6.13 -7.34
C LYS A 188 -16.48 -7.11 -8.50
N ALA A 189 -15.54 -7.22 -9.44
CA ALA A 189 -15.66 -8.15 -10.57
C ALA A 189 -15.69 -9.62 -10.10
N ALA A 190 -14.83 -9.97 -9.14
CA ALA A 190 -14.70 -11.31 -8.59
C ALA A 190 -15.85 -11.72 -7.62
N GLY A 191 -16.66 -10.78 -7.14
CA GLY A 191 -17.87 -11.09 -6.35
C GLY A 191 -17.70 -11.21 -4.82
N GLY A 192 -16.57 -10.78 -4.25
CA GLY A 192 -16.28 -10.72 -2.80
C GLY A 192 -16.04 -12.09 -2.11
N GLY A 193 -15.50 -12.22 -0.88
CA GLY A 193 -14.81 -11.28 0.00
C GLY A 193 -13.34 -11.64 0.28
N ASP A 194 -12.86 -12.80 -0.20
CA ASP A 194 -11.47 -13.26 -0.01
C ASP A 194 -10.46 -12.48 -0.87
N THR A 195 -10.93 -11.81 -1.92
CA THR A 195 -10.12 -10.98 -2.84
C THR A 195 -9.35 -9.88 -2.12
N TRP A 196 -9.91 -9.33 -1.04
CA TRP A 196 -9.25 -8.29 -0.27
C TRP A 196 -8.05 -8.82 0.51
N GLU A 197 -8.12 -10.08 0.95
CA GLU A 197 -6.98 -10.76 1.57
C GLU A 197 -5.94 -11.18 0.55
N THR A 198 -6.36 -11.61 -0.65
CA THR A 198 -5.45 -11.86 -1.78
C THR A 198 -4.64 -10.61 -2.14
N TYR A 199 -5.30 -9.46 -2.26
CA TYR A 199 -4.64 -8.21 -2.61
C TYR A 199 -3.83 -7.62 -1.45
N ASN A 200 -4.22 -7.87 -0.20
CA ASN A 200 -3.38 -7.60 0.96
C ASN A 200 -2.06 -8.37 0.88
N THR A 201 -2.17 -9.69 0.70
CA THR A 201 -1.00 -10.59 0.60
C THR A 201 -0.10 -10.22 -0.56
N LEU A 202 -0.69 -9.92 -1.73
CA LEU A 202 0.05 -9.49 -2.92
C LEU A 202 0.84 -8.21 -2.64
N LEU A 203 0.18 -7.17 -2.11
CA LEU A 203 0.85 -5.90 -1.84
C LEU A 203 1.94 -6.03 -0.77
N GLU A 204 1.68 -6.79 0.29
CA GLU A 204 2.66 -7.05 1.34
C GLU A 204 3.90 -7.78 0.79
N THR A 205 3.69 -8.81 -0.04
CA THR A 205 4.79 -9.54 -0.72
C THR A 205 5.62 -8.61 -1.58
N MET A 206 4.98 -7.79 -2.43
CA MET A 206 5.70 -6.86 -3.32
C MET A 206 6.55 -5.85 -2.53
N VAL A 207 6.06 -5.36 -1.39
CA VAL A 207 6.81 -4.40 -0.55
C VAL A 207 7.99 -5.06 0.15
N GLU A 208 7.82 -6.27 0.69
CA GLU A 208 8.91 -7.00 1.33
C GLU A 208 9.99 -7.42 0.31
N GLU A 209 9.61 -7.77 -0.92
CA GLU A 209 10.56 -8.03 -2.01
C GLU A 209 11.34 -6.77 -2.41
N ALA A 210 10.65 -5.64 -2.57
CA ALA A 210 11.30 -4.36 -2.91
C ALA A 210 12.27 -3.90 -1.81
N ARG A 211 11.95 -4.15 -0.55
CA ARG A 211 12.85 -3.89 0.57
C ARG A 211 14.13 -4.74 0.48
N GLN A 212 14.00 -6.03 0.14
CA GLN A 212 15.15 -6.94 0.06
C GLN A 212 16.09 -6.60 -1.10
N SER A 213 15.59 -6.04 -2.20
CA SER A 213 16.47 -5.56 -3.29
C SER A 213 17.30 -4.35 -2.86
N ASP A 214 16.71 -3.40 -2.13
CA ASP A 214 17.41 -2.21 -1.67
C ASP A 214 18.50 -2.55 -0.63
N ASP A 215 18.24 -3.53 0.25
CA ASP A 215 19.21 -4.01 1.25
C ASP A 215 20.35 -4.88 0.61
N GLY A 216 20.15 -5.40 -0.61
CA GLY A 216 21.07 -6.31 -1.31
C GLY A 216 22.10 -5.64 -2.21
N ASP A 217 21.77 -4.46 -2.76
CA ASP A 217 22.65 -3.72 -3.67
C ASP A 217 23.85 -3.04 -2.96
N GLU A 218 23.87 -2.97 -1.62
CA GLU A 218 25.00 -2.42 -0.86
C GLU A 218 26.18 -3.40 -0.65
N LEU A 219 26.01 -4.71 -0.89
CA LEU A 219 27.02 -5.73 -0.56
C LEU A 219 27.80 -6.30 -1.75
N ASP A 220 27.37 -6.09 -2.99
CA ASP A 220 28.00 -6.69 -4.19
C ASP A 220 28.96 -5.76 -4.95
N ASP A 221 28.98 -4.44 -4.69
CA ASP A 221 29.81 -3.49 -5.47
C ASP A 221 31.29 -3.42 -5.03
N TRP A 222 31.67 -4.10 -3.94
CA TRP A 222 33.05 -4.13 -3.43
C TRP A 222 33.78 -5.47 -3.59
N ALA A 223 33.07 -6.55 -3.93
CA ALA A 223 33.68 -7.87 -4.09
C ALA A 223 34.47 -8.01 -5.41
N ASP A 224 34.15 -7.21 -6.43
CA ASP A 224 34.75 -7.32 -7.76
C ASP A 224 36.03 -6.46 -7.94
N LEU A 225 36.42 -5.63 -6.96
CA LEU A 225 37.60 -4.76 -7.06
C LEU A 225 38.85 -5.31 -6.36
N GLU A 226 38.76 -6.39 -5.57
CA GLU A 226 39.93 -7.00 -4.91
C GLU A 226 40.73 -7.92 -5.85
N ASP A 227 40.16 -8.37 -6.98
CA ASP A 227 40.84 -9.27 -7.93
C ASP A 227 41.64 -8.53 -9.03
N GLU A 228 41.46 -7.22 -9.23
CA GLU A 228 42.17 -6.46 -10.29
C GLU A 228 43.49 -5.82 -9.81
N PHE A 229 43.80 -5.84 -8.51
CA PHE A 229 45.06 -5.33 -7.94
C PHE A 229 46.09 -6.41 -7.58
N ALA A 230 45.84 -7.67 -7.96
CA ALA A 230 46.70 -8.81 -7.64
C ALA A 230 47.67 -9.25 -8.76
N LEU A 231 47.94 -8.43 -9.78
CA LEU A 231 48.89 -8.74 -10.87
C LEU A 231 50.03 -7.72 -11.02
#